data_AF-A0A1E4CR49-F1
#
_entry.id   AF-A0A1E4CR49-F1
#
_cell.length_a   1.000
_cell.length_b   1.000
_cell.length_c   1.000
_cell.angle_alpha   90.00
_cell.angle_beta   90.00
_cell.angle_gamma   90.00
#
_symmetry.space_group_name_H-M   'P 1'
#
loop_
_entity.id
_entity.type
_entity.pdbx_description
1 polymer ?
#
loop_
_entity_poly.entity_id
_entity_poly.type
_entity_poly.pdbx_seq_one_letter_code
_entity_poly.pdbx_strand_id
1 'polypeptide(L)'
;MRDGVRRGIVSGTVGALWLATALIAAAIGSTPLARVQQAVLPTGGTPFMWSWPAPWPLLVPLVGALAAAGVHAAILRVIPAASIGGAVVARTWLAAVAAGAVVGMTVDAVLVFGTLFTHGWALWAVDLGSRAASGAYWGLLYGWIPALVAHRLARHTATPVAGLPVAPESGAVAPGRGPSTTGGALIAVGVAVVSLMLLGSVHLAGNEAAQAQVRADAEETQPAPADGSLRPDPEAPGDAVPERVDGGGITGTDACTPDRAMMLIHDVDGATGHRALPLELMNFSEAPCVIEGYPDIAFGDQNGHLLAVTVEHGGSFMGGDPGPSRITIPPGRSARAIIGWDAASTHGVLVARTIWGATLPGETRGSKPVDADIVEGGTVAVTAWHLDDPASPEE
;
A
#
# COMPACT_ATOMS: atom_id res chain seq x y z
N MET A 1 -22.21 -42.71 -21.99
CA MET A 1 -22.09 -41.33 -21.44
C MET A 1 -21.53 -40.41 -22.53
N ARG A 2 -22.11 -39.23 -22.78
CA ARG A 2 -21.58 -38.29 -23.80
C ARG A 2 -20.18 -37.81 -23.39
N ASP A 3 -19.27 -37.72 -24.36
CA ASP A 3 -17.86 -37.32 -24.16
C ASP A 3 -17.68 -35.98 -23.41
N GLY A 4 -18.60 -35.04 -23.61
CA GLY A 4 -18.62 -33.76 -22.89
C GLY A 4 -18.85 -33.92 -21.39
N VAL A 5 -19.73 -34.83 -20.97
CA VAL A 5 -20.05 -35.06 -19.55
C VAL A 5 -18.88 -35.73 -18.83
N ARG A 6 -18.18 -36.68 -19.50
CA ARG A 6 -16.96 -37.30 -18.97
C ARG A 6 -15.87 -36.26 -18.69
N ARG A 7 -15.60 -35.37 -19.66
CA ARG A 7 -14.60 -34.29 -19.48
C ARG A 7 -15.01 -33.29 -18.41
N GLY A 8 -16.31 -33.03 -18.28
CA GLY A 8 -16.89 -32.19 -17.21
C GLY A 8 -16.62 -32.76 -15.82
N ILE A 9 -16.88 -34.06 -15.60
CA ILE A 9 -16.62 -34.71 -14.31
C ILE A 9 -15.13 -34.67 -13.96
N VAL A 10 -14.24 -35.02 -14.89
CA VAL A 10 -12.79 -34.99 -14.64
C VAL A 10 -12.33 -33.58 -14.28
N SER A 11 -12.77 -32.56 -15.01
CA SER A 11 -12.36 -31.17 -14.71
C SER A 11 -13.00 -30.65 -13.42
N GLY A 12 -14.22 -31.08 -13.10
CA GLY A 12 -14.85 -30.82 -11.81
C GLY A 12 -14.09 -31.43 -10.63
N THR A 13 -13.50 -32.62 -10.80
CA THR A 13 -12.63 -33.21 -9.76
C THR A 13 -11.37 -32.39 -9.52
N VAL A 14 -10.82 -31.70 -10.53
CA VAL A 14 -9.69 -30.76 -10.35
C VAL A 14 -10.11 -29.57 -9.48
N GLY A 15 -11.26 -28.94 -9.79
CA GLY A 15 -11.76 -27.83 -8.98
C GLY A 15 -12.10 -28.23 -7.54
N ALA A 16 -12.77 -29.37 -7.36
CA ALA A 16 -13.10 -29.89 -6.03
C ALA A 16 -11.85 -30.19 -5.19
N LEU A 17 -10.82 -30.77 -5.83
CA LEU A 17 -9.55 -31.05 -5.17
C LEU A 17 -8.81 -29.77 -4.81
N TRP A 18 -8.82 -28.76 -5.68
CA TRP A 18 -8.24 -27.44 -5.41
C TRP A 18 -8.89 -26.80 -4.18
N LEU A 19 -10.23 -26.77 -4.17
CA LEU A 19 -11.00 -26.23 -3.05
C LEU A 19 -10.72 -27.00 -1.75
N ALA A 20 -10.71 -28.33 -1.80
CA ALA A 20 -10.39 -29.16 -0.64
C ALA A 20 -8.99 -28.87 -0.10
N THR A 21 -7.98 -28.76 -0.97
CA THR A 21 -6.62 -28.41 -0.53
C THR A 21 -6.55 -27.02 0.09
N ALA A 22 -7.31 -26.05 -0.43
CA ALA A 22 -7.40 -24.72 0.16
C ALA A 22 -8.07 -24.74 1.53
N LEU A 23 -9.20 -25.42 1.69
CA LEU A 23 -9.91 -25.50 2.97
C LEU A 23 -9.11 -26.25 4.04
N ILE A 24 -8.42 -27.32 3.66
CA ILE A 24 -7.52 -28.05 4.57
C ILE A 24 -6.33 -27.15 4.97
N ALA A 25 -5.76 -26.42 4.00
CA ALA A 25 -4.72 -25.42 4.28
C ALA A 25 -5.21 -24.32 5.23
N ALA A 26 -6.47 -23.89 5.14
CA ALA A 26 -7.07 -22.94 6.08
C ALA A 26 -7.11 -23.50 7.51
N ALA A 27 -7.64 -24.72 7.65
CA ALA A 27 -7.83 -25.37 8.95
C ALA A 27 -6.51 -25.65 9.68
N ILE A 28 -5.43 -25.91 8.93
CA ILE A 28 -4.10 -26.19 9.49
C ILE A 28 -3.31 -24.90 9.73
N GLY A 29 -3.64 -23.80 9.04
CA GLY A 29 -2.89 -22.55 9.07
C GLY A 29 -2.79 -21.88 10.44
N SER A 30 -3.74 -22.14 11.34
CA SER A 30 -3.72 -21.65 12.73
C SER A 30 -3.01 -22.58 13.72
N THR A 31 -2.38 -23.65 13.23
CA THR A 31 -1.69 -24.66 14.06
C THR A 31 -0.17 -24.59 13.89
N PRO A 32 0.63 -25.17 14.81
CA PRO A 32 2.08 -25.26 14.65
C PRO A 32 2.55 -25.96 13.36
N LEU A 33 1.67 -26.75 12.72
CA LEU A 33 1.92 -27.45 11.47
C LEU A 33 1.94 -26.52 10.24
N ALA A 34 1.54 -25.25 10.39
CA ALA A 34 1.55 -24.25 9.32
C ALA A 34 2.95 -24.12 8.65
N ARG A 35 4.03 -24.37 9.40
CA ARG A 35 5.42 -24.30 8.88
C ARG A 35 5.74 -25.36 7.82
N VAL A 36 5.06 -26.50 7.85
CA VAL A 36 5.27 -27.61 6.89
C VAL A 36 4.13 -27.68 5.86
N GLN A 37 3.05 -26.92 6.09
CA GLN A 37 1.85 -26.90 5.26
C GLN A 37 2.15 -26.63 3.80
N GLN A 38 3.02 -25.68 3.46
CA GLN A 38 3.31 -25.35 2.05
C GLN A 38 3.99 -26.49 1.27
N ALA A 39 4.70 -27.39 1.98
CA ALA A 39 5.34 -28.55 1.35
C ALA A 39 4.32 -29.62 0.93
N VAL A 40 3.18 -29.73 1.63
CA VAL A 40 2.20 -30.80 1.39
C VAL A 40 0.91 -30.25 0.76
N LEU A 41 0.53 -29.03 1.10
CA LEU A 41 -0.67 -28.34 0.64
C LEU A 41 -0.27 -27.01 -0.05
N PRO A 42 0.53 -27.07 -1.15
CA PRO A 42 0.80 -25.90 -1.95
C PRO A 42 -0.52 -25.45 -2.56
N THR A 43 -1.07 -24.37 -2.06
CA THR A 43 -2.18 -23.71 -2.73
C THR A 43 -1.53 -22.57 -3.49
N GLY A 44 -1.78 -22.45 -4.80
CA GLY A 44 -1.22 -21.36 -5.62
C GLY A 44 -1.75 -19.97 -5.24
N GLY A 45 -2.32 -19.81 -4.05
CA GLY A 45 -2.88 -18.58 -3.49
C GLY A 45 -1.87 -17.83 -2.62
N THR A 46 -2.32 -16.70 -2.07
CA THR A 46 -1.54 -15.85 -1.16
C THR A 46 -1.39 -16.52 0.22
N PRO A 47 -0.16 -16.64 0.78
CA PRO A 47 0.09 -17.35 2.05
C PRO A 47 -0.75 -16.84 3.23
N PHE A 48 -1.12 -15.57 3.21
CA PHE A 48 -1.88 -14.89 4.27
C PHE A 48 -3.35 -14.65 3.88
N MET A 49 -3.88 -15.29 2.84
CA MET A 49 -5.28 -15.05 2.40
C MET A 49 -6.32 -15.33 3.49
N TRP A 50 -5.99 -16.18 4.47
CA TRP A 50 -6.88 -16.52 5.57
C TRP A 50 -6.99 -15.43 6.64
N SER A 51 -6.07 -14.46 6.66
CA SER A 51 -6.16 -13.29 7.55
C SER A 51 -6.89 -12.11 6.90
N TRP A 52 -7.37 -12.26 5.66
CA TRP A 52 -8.11 -11.20 4.99
C TRP A 52 -9.52 -11.05 5.57
N PRO A 53 -10.10 -9.84 5.52
CA PRO A 53 -11.47 -9.64 5.99
C PRO A 53 -12.46 -10.47 5.17
N ALA A 54 -13.60 -10.82 5.77
CA ALA A 54 -14.69 -11.44 5.03
C ALA A 54 -15.16 -10.51 3.90
N PRO A 55 -15.58 -11.04 2.73
CA PRO A 55 -15.78 -12.45 2.39
C PRO A 55 -14.58 -13.12 1.66
N TRP A 56 -13.45 -12.43 1.54
CA TRP A 56 -12.35 -12.82 0.64
C TRP A 56 -11.75 -14.22 0.90
N PRO A 57 -11.58 -14.67 2.16
CA PRO A 57 -11.06 -16.02 2.45
C PRO A 57 -11.92 -17.16 1.86
N LEU A 58 -13.20 -16.91 1.57
CA LEU A 58 -14.08 -17.90 0.93
C LEU A 58 -14.16 -17.70 -0.59
N LEU A 59 -14.23 -16.45 -1.06
CA LEU A 59 -14.36 -16.17 -2.50
C LEU A 59 -13.12 -16.58 -3.30
N VAL A 60 -11.92 -16.29 -2.80
CA VAL A 60 -10.65 -16.62 -3.47
C VAL A 60 -10.53 -18.11 -3.79
N PRO A 61 -10.66 -19.04 -2.81
CA PRO A 61 -10.52 -20.47 -3.11
C PRO A 61 -11.67 -21.02 -3.97
N LEU A 62 -12.89 -20.48 -3.85
CA LEU A 62 -14.01 -20.87 -4.71
C LEU A 62 -13.77 -20.49 -6.17
N VAL A 63 -13.36 -19.24 -6.43
CA VAL A 63 -13.06 -18.78 -7.79
C VAL A 63 -11.80 -19.47 -8.33
N GLY A 64 -10.79 -19.72 -7.49
CA GLY A 64 -9.61 -20.50 -7.85
C GLY A 64 -9.96 -21.92 -8.29
N ALA A 65 -10.91 -22.58 -7.62
CA ALA A 65 -11.41 -23.89 -8.02
C ALA A 65 -12.13 -23.87 -9.38
N LEU A 66 -12.93 -22.83 -9.65
CA LEU A 66 -13.58 -22.62 -10.95
C LEU A 66 -12.56 -22.36 -12.07
N ALA A 67 -11.52 -21.57 -11.78
CA ALA A 67 -10.44 -21.30 -12.71
C ALA A 67 -9.63 -22.56 -13.02
N ALA A 68 -9.24 -23.34 -12.00
CA ALA A 68 -8.52 -24.60 -12.18
C ALA A 68 -9.32 -25.60 -13.02
N ALA A 69 -10.62 -25.77 -12.73
CA ALA A 69 -11.50 -26.64 -13.51
C ALA A 69 -11.69 -26.14 -14.95
N GLY A 70 -11.88 -24.83 -15.13
CA GLY A 70 -12.06 -24.19 -16.45
C GLY A 70 -10.82 -24.34 -17.34
N VAL A 71 -9.64 -24.00 -16.82
CA VAL A 71 -8.36 -24.12 -17.54
C VAL A 71 -8.07 -25.58 -17.88
N HIS A 72 -8.25 -26.50 -16.93
CA HIS A 72 -8.09 -27.93 -17.18
C HIS A 72 -9.04 -28.41 -18.29
N ALA A 73 -10.32 -28.01 -18.26
CA ALA A 73 -11.30 -28.36 -19.29
C ALA A 73 -10.93 -27.78 -20.67
N ALA A 74 -10.37 -26.57 -20.72
CA ALA A 74 -9.89 -25.95 -21.96
C ALA A 74 -8.70 -26.74 -22.53
N ILE A 75 -7.69 -27.05 -21.71
CA ILE A 75 -6.52 -27.84 -22.12
C ILE A 75 -6.94 -29.20 -22.69
N LEU A 76 -7.84 -29.92 -22.01
CA LEU A 76 -8.32 -31.23 -22.50
C LEU A 76 -9.19 -31.15 -23.76
N ARG A 77 -9.67 -29.98 -24.16
CA ARG A 77 -10.40 -29.76 -25.42
C ARG A 77 -9.50 -29.34 -26.57
N VAL A 78 -8.42 -28.62 -26.29
CA VAL A 78 -7.42 -28.22 -27.30
C VAL A 78 -6.51 -29.39 -27.65
N ILE A 79 -6.10 -30.20 -26.67
CA ILE A 79 -5.20 -31.33 -26.90
C ILE A 79 -5.99 -32.56 -27.41
N PRO A 80 -5.59 -33.19 -28.53
CA PRO A 80 -6.28 -34.34 -29.09
C PRO A 80 -6.37 -35.52 -28.10
N ALA A 81 -7.40 -36.34 -28.27
CA ALA A 81 -7.65 -37.47 -27.39
C ALA A 81 -6.58 -38.56 -27.58
N ALA A 82 -6.04 -39.07 -26.48
CA ALA A 82 -5.14 -40.21 -26.49
C ALA A 82 -5.90 -41.52 -26.78
N SER A 83 -5.33 -42.38 -27.63
CA SER A 83 -5.91 -43.68 -27.99
C SER A 83 -5.57 -44.82 -27.04
N ILE A 84 -4.56 -44.65 -26.17
CA ILE A 84 -4.04 -45.69 -25.27
C ILE A 84 -4.22 -45.29 -23.80
N GLY A 85 -4.59 -46.25 -22.95
CA GLY A 85 -4.92 -46.02 -21.54
C GLY A 85 -3.84 -45.30 -20.71
N GLY A 86 -2.55 -45.61 -20.93
CA GLY A 86 -1.43 -44.93 -20.25
C GLY A 86 -1.25 -43.47 -20.69
N ALA A 87 -1.50 -43.18 -21.96
CA ALA A 87 -1.45 -41.82 -22.50
C ALA A 87 -2.64 -40.95 -22.02
N VAL A 88 -3.78 -41.55 -21.67
CA VAL A 88 -4.90 -40.83 -21.04
C VAL A 88 -4.49 -40.29 -19.67
N VAL A 89 -3.86 -41.13 -18.82
CA VAL A 89 -3.42 -40.75 -17.47
C VAL A 89 -2.39 -39.63 -17.53
N ALA A 90 -1.33 -39.80 -18.32
CA ALA A 90 -0.27 -38.80 -18.46
C ALA A 90 -0.81 -37.45 -18.95
N ARG A 91 -1.68 -37.45 -19.97
CA ARG A 91 -2.30 -36.24 -20.51
C ARG A 91 -3.13 -35.50 -19.46
N THR A 92 -3.98 -36.21 -18.71
CA THR A 92 -4.82 -35.58 -17.69
C THR A 92 -4.02 -35.08 -16.49
N TRP A 93 -2.96 -35.80 -16.11
CA TRP A 93 -2.10 -35.36 -15.01
C TRP A 93 -1.32 -34.10 -15.39
N LEU A 94 -0.66 -34.09 -16.55
CA LEU A 94 0.06 -32.90 -17.04
C LEU A 94 -0.88 -31.71 -17.29
N ALA A 95 -2.13 -31.96 -17.70
CA ALA A 95 -3.13 -30.90 -17.81
C ALA A 95 -3.47 -30.29 -16.43
N ALA A 96 -3.49 -31.08 -15.35
CA ALA A 96 -3.69 -30.55 -13.99
C ALA A 96 -2.48 -29.73 -13.51
N VAL A 97 -1.26 -30.16 -13.83
CA VAL A 97 -0.01 -29.38 -13.57
C VAL A 97 -0.06 -28.03 -14.29
N ALA A 98 -0.36 -28.04 -15.59
CA ALA A 98 -0.46 -26.81 -16.37
C ALA A 98 -1.60 -25.91 -15.89
N ALA A 99 -2.76 -26.48 -15.53
CA ALA A 99 -3.88 -25.69 -15.00
C ALA A 99 -3.52 -25.00 -13.68
N GLY A 100 -2.86 -25.71 -12.76
CA GLY A 100 -2.38 -25.12 -11.52
C GLY A 100 -1.35 -24.01 -11.75
N ALA A 101 -0.41 -24.21 -12.69
CA ALA A 101 0.57 -23.19 -13.06
C ALA A 101 -0.08 -21.91 -13.61
N VAL A 102 -1.08 -22.05 -14.49
CA VAL A 102 -1.80 -20.90 -15.09
C VAL A 102 -2.62 -20.14 -14.04
N VAL A 103 -3.27 -20.86 -13.11
CA VAL A 103 -3.98 -20.24 -11.99
C VAL A 103 -3.01 -19.46 -11.11
N GLY A 104 -1.87 -20.05 -10.74
CA GLY A 104 -0.84 -19.36 -9.95
C GLY A 104 -0.24 -18.16 -10.68
N MET A 105 0.05 -18.29 -11.97
CA MET A 105 0.57 -17.19 -12.81
C MET A 105 -0.41 -16.02 -12.89
N THR A 106 -1.72 -16.29 -12.85
CA THR A 106 -2.74 -15.22 -12.82
C THR A 106 -2.62 -14.39 -11.54
N VAL A 107 -2.38 -15.03 -10.41
CA VAL A 107 -2.18 -14.34 -9.14
C VAL A 107 -0.85 -13.57 -9.13
N ASP A 108 0.23 -14.17 -9.67
CA ASP A 108 1.52 -13.48 -9.82
C ASP A 108 1.40 -12.24 -10.71
N ALA A 109 0.66 -12.31 -11.82
CA ALA A 109 0.41 -11.16 -12.69
C ALA A 109 -0.27 -10.02 -11.93
N VAL A 110 -1.32 -10.31 -11.15
CA VAL A 110 -2.02 -9.27 -10.36
C VAL A 110 -1.07 -8.56 -9.40
N LEU A 111 -0.23 -9.31 -8.67
CA LEU A 111 0.68 -8.69 -7.71
C LEU A 111 1.81 -7.92 -8.38
N VAL A 112 2.39 -8.46 -9.45
CA VAL A 112 3.47 -7.80 -10.20
C VAL A 112 2.97 -6.52 -10.87
N PHE A 113 1.77 -6.52 -11.47
CA PHE A 113 1.22 -5.29 -12.03
C PHE A 113 0.90 -4.27 -10.94
N GLY A 114 0.38 -4.69 -9.77
CA GLY A 114 0.16 -3.79 -8.64
C GLY A 114 1.44 -3.14 -8.11
N THR A 115 2.54 -3.89 -8.03
CA THR A 115 3.83 -3.38 -7.54
C THR A 115 4.59 -2.56 -8.58
N LEU A 116 4.45 -2.88 -9.87
CA LEU A 116 5.13 -2.17 -10.95
C LEU A 116 4.74 -0.69 -11.01
N PHE A 117 3.45 -0.37 -10.84
CA PHE A 117 2.96 1.01 -10.87
C PHE A 117 3.30 1.81 -9.60
N THR A 118 3.54 1.13 -8.48
CA THR A 118 3.75 1.78 -7.18
C THR A 118 5.22 1.88 -6.79
N HIS A 119 6.05 0.89 -7.16
CA HIS A 119 7.45 0.78 -6.73
C HIS A 119 8.44 0.69 -7.90
N GLY A 120 7.97 0.82 -9.14
CA GLY A 120 8.79 0.82 -10.35
C GLY A 120 9.36 -0.55 -10.75
N TRP A 121 10.27 -0.55 -11.73
CA TRP A 121 10.81 -1.75 -12.37
C TRP A 121 11.85 -2.51 -11.51
N ALA A 122 12.16 -2.09 -10.29
CA ALA A 122 13.17 -2.80 -9.48
C ALA A 122 12.60 -4.09 -8.84
N LEU A 123 11.28 -4.18 -8.64
CA LEU A 123 10.66 -5.25 -7.84
C LEU A 123 9.82 -6.26 -8.65
N TRP A 124 9.58 -6.04 -9.95
CA TRP A 124 8.71 -6.93 -10.75
C TRP A 124 9.19 -8.39 -10.82
N ALA A 125 10.50 -8.62 -10.71
CA ALA A 125 11.09 -9.96 -10.83
C ALA A 125 11.09 -10.76 -9.52
N VAL A 126 10.78 -10.15 -8.37
CA VAL A 126 10.89 -10.79 -7.05
C VAL A 126 9.75 -11.80 -6.84
N ASP A 127 8.53 -11.47 -7.26
CA ASP A 127 7.35 -12.29 -7.03
C ASP A 127 6.90 -13.12 -8.24
N LEU A 128 7.42 -12.81 -9.44
CA LEU A 128 6.98 -13.43 -10.68
C LEU A 128 7.35 -14.92 -10.73
N GLY A 129 6.33 -15.78 -10.83
CA GLY A 129 6.49 -17.22 -11.02
C GLY A 129 6.47 -18.04 -9.74
N SER A 130 6.47 -17.39 -8.56
CA SER A 130 6.40 -18.08 -7.27
C SER A 130 5.09 -18.87 -7.10
N ARG A 131 3.94 -18.26 -7.42
CA ARG A 131 2.65 -18.96 -7.35
C ARG A 131 2.42 -19.86 -8.54
N ALA A 132 2.94 -19.49 -9.72
CA ALA A 132 2.94 -20.40 -10.86
C ALA A 132 3.66 -21.72 -10.51
N ALA A 133 4.82 -21.65 -9.86
CA ALA A 133 5.55 -22.83 -9.40
C ALA A 133 4.78 -23.60 -8.31
N SER A 134 4.21 -22.91 -7.32
CA SER A 134 3.36 -23.53 -6.28
C SER A 134 2.14 -24.25 -6.88
N GLY A 135 1.44 -23.62 -7.83
CA GLY A 135 0.32 -24.21 -8.54
C GLY A 135 0.70 -25.40 -9.43
N ALA A 136 1.86 -25.36 -10.08
CA ALA A 136 2.42 -26.51 -10.80
C ALA A 136 2.73 -27.66 -9.83
N TYR A 137 3.34 -27.35 -8.69
CA TYR A 137 3.66 -28.32 -7.64
C TYR A 137 2.40 -28.98 -7.06
N TRP A 138 1.32 -28.22 -6.86
CA TRP A 138 0.01 -28.77 -6.51
C TRP A 138 -0.46 -29.80 -7.54
N GLY A 139 -0.38 -29.48 -8.84
CA GLY A 139 -0.78 -30.41 -9.89
C GLY A 139 0.12 -31.65 -9.95
N LEU A 140 1.40 -31.55 -9.57
CA LEU A 140 2.30 -32.70 -9.47
C LEU A 140 1.86 -33.62 -8.32
N LEU A 141 1.56 -33.07 -7.15
CA LEU A 141 1.16 -33.85 -5.97
C LEU A 141 -0.22 -34.50 -6.11
N TYR A 142 -1.17 -33.78 -6.72
CA TYR A 142 -2.60 -34.13 -6.64
C TYR A 142 -3.24 -34.48 -7.98
N GLY A 143 -2.60 -34.13 -9.11
CA GLY A 143 -3.16 -34.33 -10.45
C GLY A 143 -3.27 -35.79 -10.89
N TRP A 144 -2.69 -36.75 -10.16
CA TRP A 144 -2.90 -38.18 -10.40
C TRP A 144 -4.34 -38.63 -10.07
N ILE A 145 -5.03 -37.95 -9.14
CA ILE A 145 -6.41 -38.26 -8.75
C ILE A 145 -7.38 -38.07 -9.94
N PRO A 146 -7.50 -36.88 -10.57
CA PRO A 146 -8.35 -36.69 -11.74
C PRO A 146 -7.90 -37.57 -12.92
N ALA A 147 -6.62 -37.91 -13.02
CA ALA A 147 -6.11 -38.81 -14.05
C ALA A 147 -6.61 -40.26 -13.89
N LEU A 148 -6.65 -40.77 -12.66
CA LEU A 148 -7.26 -42.07 -12.37
C LEU A 148 -8.77 -42.06 -12.61
N VAL A 149 -9.47 -40.98 -12.27
CA VAL A 149 -10.90 -40.79 -12.57
C VAL A 149 -11.14 -40.85 -14.08
N ALA A 150 -10.34 -40.12 -14.87
CA ALA A 150 -10.43 -40.13 -16.33
C ALA A 150 -10.21 -41.53 -16.92
N HIS A 151 -9.22 -42.25 -16.39
CA HIS A 151 -8.88 -43.60 -16.84
C HIS A 151 -9.96 -44.63 -16.49
N ARG A 152 -10.56 -44.56 -15.29
CA ARG A 152 -11.71 -45.42 -14.91
C ARG A 152 -12.92 -45.16 -15.80
N LEU A 153 -13.26 -43.89 -16.04
CA LEU A 153 -14.37 -43.52 -16.91
C LEU A 153 -14.17 -43.98 -18.36
N ALA A 154 -12.93 -44.01 -18.86
CA ALA A 154 -12.60 -44.53 -20.17
C ALA A 154 -12.76 -46.07 -20.27
N ARG A 155 -12.38 -46.81 -19.21
CA ARG A 155 -12.52 -48.28 -19.16
C ARG A 155 -13.98 -48.74 -19.11
N HIS A 156 -14.85 -48.05 -18.38
CA HIS A 156 -16.27 -48.42 -18.27
C HIS A 156 -17.03 -48.31 -19.60
N THR A 157 -16.55 -47.49 -20.55
CA THR A 157 -17.12 -47.40 -21.91
C THR A 157 -16.61 -48.47 -22.87
N ALA A 158 -15.53 -49.17 -22.54
CA ALA A 158 -14.87 -50.14 -23.43
C ALA A 158 -15.30 -51.59 -23.18
N THR A 159 -16.18 -51.85 -22.21
CA THR A 159 -16.69 -53.21 -21.95
C THR A 159 -17.74 -53.57 -23.02
N PRO A 160 -17.46 -54.54 -23.92
CA PRO A 160 -18.46 -54.99 -24.87
C PRO A 160 -19.56 -55.72 -24.08
N VAL A 161 -20.82 -55.40 -24.36
CA VAL A 161 -21.94 -56.22 -23.89
C VAL A 161 -21.82 -57.58 -24.58
N ALA A 162 -21.41 -58.61 -23.84
CA ALA A 162 -21.33 -59.97 -24.36
C ALA A 162 -22.76 -60.44 -24.71
N GLY A 163 -23.03 -60.65 -26.01
CA GLY A 163 -24.28 -61.27 -26.47
C GLY A 163 -25.00 -60.60 -27.66
N LEU A 164 -24.51 -59.48 -28.20
CA LEU A 164 -25.08 -58.92 -29.43
C LEU A 164 -24.25 -59.36 -30.66
N PRO A 165 -24.87 -59.92 -31.71
CA PRO A 165 -24.15 -60.35 -32.90
C PRO A 165 -23.53 -59.14 -33.62
N VAL A 166 -22.25 -59.28 -33.98
CA VAL A 166 -21.51 -58.33 -34.81
C VAL A 166 -22.12 -58.35 -36.21
N ALA A 167 -22.84 -57.29 -36.57
CA ALA A 167 -23.32 -57.10 -37.95
C ALA A 167 -22.13 -56.79 -38.88
N PRO A 168 -22.10 -57.34 -40.11
CA PRO A 168 -21.01 -57.13 -41.04
C PRO A 168 -20.99 -55.69 -41.57
N GLU A 169 -19.76 -55.19 -41.74
CA GLU A 169 -19.45 -53.87 -42.31
C GLU A 169 -20.19 -53.66 -43.64
N SER A 170 -21.16 -52.76 -43.65
CA SER A 170 -21.80 -52.29 -44.88
C SER A 170 -22.10 -50.80 -44.78
N GLY A 171 -21.61 -50.07 -45.79
CA GLY A 171 -22.08 -48.73 -46.15
C GLY A 171 -21.34 -47.60 -45.46
N ALA A 172 -20.48 -46.93 -46.22
CA ALA A 172 -19.96 -45.61 -45.90
C ALA A 172 -21.11 -44.65 -45.54
N VAL A 173 -21.28 -44.41 -44.24
CA VAL A 173 -22.12 -43.32 -43.73
C VAL A 173 -21.35 -42.03 -44.03
N ALA A 174 -21.96 -41.17 -44.84
CA ALA A 174 -21.48 -39.81 -45.10
C ALA A 174 -21.04 -39.13 -43.77
N PRO A 175 -19.98 -38.30 -43.77
CA PRO A 175 -19.55 -37.61 -42.56
C PRO A 175 -20.63 -36.61 -42.17
N GLY A 176 -21.59 -37.05 -41.36
CA GLY A 176 -22.51 -36.17 -40.67
C GLY A 176 -21.67 -35.18 -39.90
N ARG A 177 -21.80 -33.90 -40.25
CA ARG A 177 -21.25 -32.77 -39.49
C ARG A 177 -21.75 -32.89 -38.05
N GLY A 178 -20.99 -33.60 -37.22
CA GLY A 178 -21.09 -33.46 -35.79
C GLY A 178 -20.85 -31.98 -35.45
N PRO A 179 -21.57 -31.41 -34.47
CA PRO A 179 -21.38 -30.03 -34.08
C PRO A 179 -19.89 -29.77 -33.86
N SER A 180 -19.35 -28.77 -34.56
CA SER A 180 -17.91 -28.54 -34.70
C SER A 180 -17.22 -28.56 -33.34
N THR A 181 -16.26 -29.46 -33.18
CA THR A 181 -15.36 -29.56 -32.02
C THR A 181 -14.71 -28.22 -31.68
N THR A 182 -14.52 -27.36 -32.69
CA THR A 182 -14.03 -25.98 -32.59
C THR A 182 -14.89 -25.08 -31.71
N GLY A 183 -16.23 -25.12 -31.85
CA GLY A 183 -17.13 -24.28 -31.05
C GLY A 183 -17.10 -24.63 -29.57
N GLY A 184 -17.02 -25.93 -29.23
CA GLY A 184 -16.88 -26.38 -27.85
C GLY A 184 -15.52 -26.05 -27.22
N ALA A 185 -14.45 -25.97 -28.02
CA ALA A 185 -13.13 -25.55 -27.55
C ALA A 185 -13.11 -24.04 -27.25
N LEU A 186 -13.66 -23.20 -28.14
CA LEU A 186 -13.76 -21.76 -27.94
C LEU A 186 -14.56 -21.40 -26.69
N ILE A 187 -15.70 -22.07 -26.45
CA ILE A 187 -16.50 -21.85 -25.23
C ILE A 187 -15.68 -22.22 -23.98
N ALA A 188 -14.96 -23.35 -23.99
CA ALA A 188 -14.16 -23.76 -22.83
C ALA A 188 -12.99 -22.82 -22.55
N VAL A 189 -12.32 -22.32 -23.60
CA VAL A 189 -11.28 -21.29 -23.48
C VAL A 189 -11.88 -19.99 -22.97
N GLY A 190 -13.03 -19.55 -23.49
CA GLY A 190 -13.73 -18.36 -23.01
C GLY A 190 -14.10 -18.45 -21.53
N VAL A 191 -14.66 -19.59 -21.10
CA VAL A 191 -14.95 -19.85 -19.67
C VAL A 191 -13.68 -19.83 -18.83
N ALA A 192 -12.59 -20.44 -19.31
CA ALA A 192 -11.31 -20.41 -18.59
C ALA A 192 -10.79 -18.99 -18.43
N VAL A 193 -10.80 -18.18 -19.49
CA VAL A 193 -10.38 -16.78 -19.46
C VAL A 193 -11.24 -15.96 -18.49
N VAL A 194 -12.57 -16.09 -18.56
CA VAL A 194 -13.49 -15.39 -17.65
C VAL A 194 -13.24 -15.78 -16.19
N SER A 195 -13.05 -17.07 -15.89
CA SER A 195 -12.73 -17.52 -14.54
C SER A 195 -11.38 -17.00 -14.03
N LEU A 196 -10.37 -16.89 -14.89
CA LEU A 196 -9.06 -16.32 -14.53
C LEU A 196 -9.15 -14.79 -14.33
N MET A 197 -9.91 -14.09 -15.17
CA MET A 197 -10.18 -12.65 -14.97
C MET A 197 -10.88 -12.41 -13.64
N LEU A 198 -11.93 -13.19 -13.33
CA LEU A 198 -12.63 -13.12 -12.05
C LEU A 198 -11.69 -13.42 -10.87
N LEU A 199 -10.82 -14.42 -11.00
CA LEU A 199 -9.82 -14.74 -9.98
C LEU A 199 -8.91 -13.52 -9.73
N GLY A 200 -8.40 -12.92 -10.80
CA GLY A 200 -7.54 -11.75 -10.69
C GLY A 200 -8.23 -10.57 -10.00
N SER A 201 -9.49 -10.28 -10.37
CA SER A 201 -10.29 -9.22 -9.75
C SER A 201 -10.55 -9.46 -8.26
N VAL A 202 -10.90 -10.69 -7.86
CA VAL A 202 -11.14 -11.05 -6.45
C VAL A 202 -9.85 -10.97 -5.64
N HIS A 203 -8.70 -11.35 -6.21
CA HIS A 203 -7.40 -11.19 -5.54
C HIS A 203 -7.02 -9.73 -5.35
N LEU A 204 -7.24 -8.88 -6.37
CA LEU A 204 -6.95 -7.45 -6.29
C LEU A 204 -7.80 -6.78 -5.19
N ALA A 205 -9.11 -6.97 -5.24
CA ALA A 205 -10.03 -6.38 -4.27
C ALA A 205 -9.81 -6.92 -2.85
N GLY A 206 -9.51 -8.21 -2.70
CA GLY A 206 -9.17 -8.79 -1.40
C GLY A 206 -7.87 -8.25 -0.81
N ASN A 207 -6.85 -8.01 -1.65
CA ASN A 207 -5.59 -7.41 -1.20
C ASN A 207 -5.77 -5.96 -0.76
N GLU A 208 -6.54 -5.16 -1.51
CA GLU A 208 -6.88 -3.79 -1.13
C GLU A 208 -7.65 -3.73 0.20
N ALA A 209 -8.63 -4.62 0.38
CA ALA A 209 -9.38 -4.72 1.64
C ALA A 209 -8.48 -5.13 2.82
N ALA A 210 -7.57 -6.08 2.62
CA ALA A 210 -6.61 -6.48 3.65
C ALA A 210 -5.67 -5.32 4.02
N GLN A 211 -5.18 -4.55 3.04
CA GLN A 211 -4.35 -3.38 3.30
C GLN A 211 -5.13 -2.27 4.02
N ALA A 212 -6.40 -2.05 3.68
CA ALA A 212 -7.26 -1.10 4.36
C ALA A 212 -7.45 -1.47 5.84
N GLN A 213 -7.68 -2.75 6.14
CA GLN A 213 -7.77 -3.22 7.52
C GLN A 213 -6.45 -3.02 8.28
N VAL A 214 -5.30 -3.35 7.68
CA VAL A 214 -3.99 -3.13 8.32
C VAL A 214 -3.76 -1.65 8.63
N ARG A 215 -4.20 -0.73 7.76
CA ARG A 215 -4.13 0.71 8.03
C ARG A 215 -5.00 1.11 9.23
N ALA A 216 -6.25 0.66 9.27
CA ALA A 216 -7.15 0.92 10.38
C ALA A 216 -6.62 0.34 11.71
N ASP A 217 -6.15 -0.91 11.70
CA ASP A 217 -5.57 -1.57 12.88
C ASP A 217 -4.31 -0.82 13.37
N ALA A 218 -3.49 -0.30 12.43
CA ALA A 218 -2.31 0.49 12.75
C ALA A 218 -2.68 1.85 13.37
N GLU A 219 -3.71 2.53 12.87
CA GLU A 219 -4.23 3.77 13.45
C GLU A 219 -4.76 3.57 14.88
N GLU A 220 -5.48 2.47 15.14
CA GLU A 220 -5.97 2.14 16.48
C GLU A 220 -4.80 1.85 17.45
N THR A 221 -3.82 1.07 16.99
CA THR A 221 -2.69 0.60 17.80
C THR A 221 -1.54 1.62 17.87
N GLN A 222 -1.66 2.78 17.24
CA GLN A 222 -0.66 3.84 17.38
C GLN A 222 -0.49 4.18 18.87
N PRO A 223 0.75 4.18 19.39
CA PRO A 223 0.98 4.60 20.76
C PRO A 223 0.51 6.05 20.91
N ALA A 224 -0.09 6.37 22.06
CA ALA A 224 -0.43 7.75 22.36
C ALA A 224 0.85 8.61 22.29
N PRO A 225 0.76 9.88 21.85
CA PRO A 225 1.90 10.79 21.88
C PRO A 225 2.57 10.77 23.25
N ALA A 226 3.91 10.70 23.27
CA ALA A 226 4.67 10.57 24.51
C ALA A 226 4.46 11.77 25.46
N ASP A 227 4.15 12.93 24.89
CA ASP A 227 3.80 14.16 25.62
C ASP A 227 2.32 14.23 26.03
N GLY A 228 1.51 13.23 25.72
CA GLY A 228 0.09 13.18 26.08
C GLY A 228 -0.82 14.09 25.25
N SER A 229 -0.33 14.72 24.18
CA SER A 229 -1.15 15.49 23.24
C SER A 229 -2.21 14.64 22.54
N LEU A 230 -3.19 15.32 21.94
CA LEU A 230 -4.17 14.65 21.08
C LEU A 230 -3.47 13.92 19.93
N ARG A 231 -3.98 12.74 19.60
CA ARG A 231 -3.50 12.01 18.42
C ARG A 231 -3.77 12.84 17.16
N PRO A 232 -2.89 12.79 16.16
CA PRO A 232 -3.22 13.29 14.83
C PRO A 232 -4.51 12.63 14.31
N ASP A 233 -5.43 13.45 13.83
CA ASP A 233 -6.68 13.06 13.18
C ASP A 233 -6.70 13.71 11.78
N PRO A 234 -6.39 12.95 10.71
CA PRO A 234 -6.39 13.46 9.34
C PRO A 234 -7.75 13.96 8.84
N GLU A 235 -8.85 13.58 9.50
CA GLU A 235 -10.21 14.00 9.15
C GLU A 235 -10.68 15.20 10.00
N ALA A 236 -9.84 15.71 10.90
CA ALA A 236 -10.18 16.87 11.72
C ALA A 236 -10.45 18.10 10.85
N PRO A 237 -11.51 18.89 11.13
CA PRO A 237 -11.73 20.16 10.46
C PRO A 237 -10.74 21.21 10.97
N GLY A 238 -10.15 21.99 10.06
CA GLY A 238 -9.30 23.12 10.43
C GLY A 238 -8.86 23.93 9.21
N ASP A 239 -8.51 25.20 9.46
CA ASP A 239 -7.97 26.08 8.42
C ASP A 239 -6.50 25.73 8.15
N ALA A 240 -6.08 25.81 6.89
CA ALA A 240 -4.66 25.65 6.55
C ALA A 240 -3.85 26.83 7.14
N VAL A 241 -2.60 26.57 7.53
CA VAL A 241 -1.70 27.64 7.96
C VAL A 241 -1.46 28.61 6.78
N PRO A 242 -1.72 29.92 6.95
CA PRO A 242 -1.48 30.87 5.87
C PRO A 242 0.00 30.93 5.49
N GLU A 243 0.32 30.72 4.22
CA GLU A 243 1.69 30.83 3.70
C GLU A 243 2.21 32.28 3.72
N ARG A 244 1.31 33.26 3.76
CA ARG A 244 1.62 34.69 3.77
C ARG A 244 0.47 35.47 4.41
N VAL A 245 0.80 36.54 5.11
CA VAL A 245 -0.15 37.55 5.60
C VAL A 245 0.10 38.90 4.95
N ASP A 246 -0.90 39.77 4.96
CA ASP A 246 -0.74 41.14 4.48
C ASP A 246 0.27 41.90 5.34
N GLY A 247 1.18 42.62 4.68
CA GLY A 247 2.25 43.35 5.35
C GLY A 247 3.08 44.17 4.38
N GLY A 248 3.86 45.10 4.94
CA GLY A 248 4.73 45.97 4.15
C GLY A 248 5.87 45.23 3.45
N GLY A 249 6.22 44.03 3.93
CA GLY A 249 7.34 43.24 3.44
C GLY A 249 8.68 43.98 3.57
N ILE A 250 9.73 43.33 3.07
CA ILE A 250 11.03 43.95 2.91
C ILE A 250 11.00 44.86 1.68
N THR A 251 11.14 46.17 1.89
CA THR A 251 11.10 47.19 0.81
C THR A 251 12.40 47.97 0.74
N GLY A 252 12.92 48.18 -0.47
CA GLY A 252 14.14 48.94 -0.71
C GLY A 252 15.29 48.11 -1.30
N THR A 253 16.23 48.79 -1.95
CA THR A 253 17.39 48.15 -2.60
C THR A 253 18.47 47.70 -1.62
N ASP A 254 18.42 48.18 -0.38
CA ASP A 254 19.31 47.85 0.75
C ASP A 254 18.68 46.84 1.71
N ALA A 255 17.47 46.36 1.43
CA ALA A 255 16.69 45.59 2.38
C ALA A 255 17.11 44.09 2.41
N CYS A 256 16.91 43.40 3.54
CA CYS A 256 17.34 42.00 3.74
C CYS A 256 16.45 40.96 3.02
N THR A 257 16.31 41.09 1.70
CA THR A 257 15.47 40.23 0.87
C THR A 257 15.94 38.77 0.85
N PRO A 258 15.08 37.81 0.44
CA PRO A 258 15.45 36.39 0.35
C PRO A 258 16.66 36.06 -0.54
N ASP A 259 17.06 36.94 -1.46
CA ASP A 259 18.28 36.83 -2.28
C ASP A 259 19.55 37.29 -1.57
N ARG A 260 19.44 37.89 -0.37
CA ARG A 260 20.57 38.41 0.41
C ARG A 260 20.67 37.85 1.81
N ALA A 261 19.53 37.50 2.41
CA ALA A 261 19.47 36.99 3.76
C ALA A 261 18.53 35.78 3.85
N MET A 262 18.82 34.90 4.80
CA MET A 262 18.03 33.70 5.08
C MET A 262 17.70 33.64 6.56
N MET A 263 16.42 33.41 6.86
CA MET A 263 15.98 33.14 8.22
C MET A 263 16.18 31.66 8.56
N LEU A 264 16.75 31.41 9.73
CA LEU A 264 16.98 30.12 10.35
C LEU A 264 16.14 30.04 11.61
N ILE A 265 15.45 28.92 11.78
CA ILE A 265 14.64 28.59 12.95
C ILE A 265 15.44 27.59 13.78
N HIS A 266 15.89 27.97 14.96
CA HIS A 266 16.70 27.12 15.82
C HIS A 266 15.84 26.14 16.62
N ASP A 267 16.46 25.32 17.45
CA ASP A 267 15.76 24.38 18.33
C ASP A 267 15.22 25.09 19.57
N VAL A 268 14.26 24.45 20.24
CA VAL A 268 13.67 24.98 21.46
C VAL A 268 14.69 24.88 22.60
N ASP A 269 14.90 25.99 23.28
CA ASP A 269 15.62 26.08 24.54
C ASP A 269 14.64 26.36 25.69
N GLY A 270 15.01 26.06 26.93
CA GLY A 270 14.13 26.27 28.07
C GLY A 270 14.84 26.31 29.41
N ALA A 271 14.44 27.28 30.23
CA ALA A 271 14.90 27.42 31.60
C ALA A 271 13.74 27.73 32.54
N THR A 272 13.72 27.10 33.72
CA THR A 272 12.82 27.45 34.83
C THR A 272 11.31 27.47 34.52
N GLY A 273 10.85 26.68 33.55
CA GLY A 273 9.44 26.64 33.14
C GLY A 273 9.09 27.58 31.98
N HIS A 274 10.06 28.33 31.49
CA HIS A 274 9.94 29.15 30.29
C HIS A 274 10.66 28.47 29.12
N ARG A 275 10.29 28.85 27.90
CA ARG A 275 10.83 28.33 26.64
C ARG A 275 11.17 29.47 25.71
N ALA A 276 12.18 29.25 24.89
CA ALA A 276 12.58 30.12 23.81
C ALA A 276 12.79 29.31 22.54
N LEU A 277 12.46 29.90 21.41
CA LEU A 277 12.91 29.47 20.10
C LEU A 277 13.66 30.64 19.46
N PRO A 278 14.99 30.56 19.36
CA PRO A 278 15.77 31.58 18.67
C PRO A 278 15.51 31.55 17.16
N LEU A 279 15.39 32.73 16.58
CA LEU A 279 15.37 32.97 15.14
C LEU A 279 16.63 33.74 14.77
N GLU A 280 17.25 33.36 13.67
CA GLU A 280 18.45 34.02 13.17
C GLU A 280 18.25 34.43 11.71
N LEU A 281 18.55 35.68 11.39
CA LEU A 281 18.56 36.19 10.03
C LEU A 281 20.01 36.40 9.59
N MET A 282 20.54 35.48 8.78
CA MET A 282 21.92 35.52 8.30
C MET A 282 22.01 36.27 6.97
N ASN A 283 22.81 37.33 6.90
CA ASN A 283 23.14 38.00 5.64
C ASN A 283 24.27 37.24 4.93
N PHE A 284 23.94 36.50 3.87
CA PHE A 284 24.89 35.75 3.07
C PHE A 284 25.42 36.53 1.85
N SER A 285 24.97 37.76 1.65
CA SER A 285 25.45 38.62 0.56
C SER A 285 26.76 39.33 0.90
N GLU A 286 27.43 39.87 -0.12
CA GLU A 286 28.67 40.66 0.04
C GLU A 286 28.41 42.11 0.45
N ALA A 287 27.14 42.54 0.53
CA ALA A 287 26.73 43.89 0.88
C ALA A 287 25.95 43.91 2.20
N PRO A 288 25.98 45.00 2.99
CA PRO A 288 25.11 45.13 4.14
C PRO A 288 23.64 45.12 3.70
N CYS A 289 22.77 44.55 4.52
CA CYS A 289 21.32 44.62 4.33
C CYS A 289 20.63 45.23 5.54
N VAL A 290 19.42 45.75 5.36
CA VAL A 290 18.67 46.49 6.38
C VAL A 290 17.33 45.83 6.65
N ILE A 291 16.96 45.76 7.93
CA ILE A 291 15.68 45.24 8.39
C ILE A 291 15.15 46.06 9.57
N GLU A 292 13.83 46.11 9.72
CA GLU A 292 13.13 46.78 10.83
C GLU A 292 11.84 46.01 11.13
N GLY A 293 11.58 45.72 12.41
CA GLY A 293 10.32 45.13 12.86
C GLY A 293 10.46 43.74 13.47
N TYR A 294 9.36 43.00 13.44
CA TYR A 294 9.19 41.67 14.02
C TYR A 294 9.07 40.62 12.92
N PRO A 295 9.60 39.40 13.13
CA PRO A 295 9.31 38.29 12.24
C PRO A 295 7.82 37.93 12.23
N ASP A 296 7.36 37.41 11.11
CA ASP A 296 5.99 36.94 10.94
C ASP A 296 5.90 35.45 11.24
N ILE A 297 5.15 35.08 12.28
CA ILE A 297 5.11 33.72 12.83
C ILE A 297 3.68 33.17 12.86
N ALA A 298 3.54 31.89 12.54
CA ALA A 298 2.33 31.10 12.79
C ALA A 298 2.69 29.67 13.20
N PHE A 299 1.73 28.96 13.77
CA PHE A 299 1.92 27.60 14.27
C PHE A 299 0.92 26.65 13.59
N GLY A 300 1.43 25.49 13.18
CA GLY A 300 0.65 24.37 12.70
C GLY A 300 0.52 23.30 13.79
N ASP A 301 -0.69 22.78 13.98
CA ASP A 301 -0.96 21.67 14.88
C ASP A 301 -0.49 20.32 14.30
N GLN A 302 -0.74 19.23 15.03
CA GLN A 302 -0.42 17.86 14.60
C GLN A 302 -1.17 17.36 13.36
N ASN A 303 -2.21 18.08 12.92
CA ASN A 303 -3.01 17.77 11.73
C ASN A 303 -2.60 18.65 10.53
N GLY A 304 -1.71 19.62 10.74
CA GLY A 304 -1.30 20.60 9.73
C GLY A 304 -2.23 21.79 9.60
N HIS A 305 -3.11 22.01 10.59
CA HIS A 305 -4.02 23.16 10.64
C HIS A 305 -3.42 24.31 11.44
N LEU A 306 -3.89 25.53 11.18
CA LEU A 306 -3.53 26.72 11.95
C LEU A 306 -3.93 26.53 13.41
N LEU A 307 -2.94 26.50 14.29
CA LEU A 307 -3.16 26.46 15.72
C LEU A 307 -3.51 27.86 16.21
N ALA A 308 -4.62 27.99 16.94
CA ALA A 308 -5.05 29.27 17.51
C ALA A 308 -4.12 29.69 18.65
N VAL A 309 -3.07 30.44 18.35
CA VAL A 309 -2.10 30.99 19.30
C VAL A 309 -2.11 32.51 19.20
N THR A 310 -2.08 33.19 20.36
CA THR A 310 -1.93 34.64 20.40
C THR A 310 -0.45 34.99 20.26
N VAL A 311 -0.07 35.62 19.15
CA VAL A 311 1.29 36.13 18.94
C VAL A 311 1.34 37.59 19.38
N GLU A 312 2.13 37.89 20.40
CA GLU A 312 2.33 39.24 20.92
C GLU A 312 3.73 39.74 20.59
N HIS A 313 3.84 40.99 20.16
CA HIS A 313 5.13 41.64 20.00
C HIS A 313 5.61 42.15 21.37
N GLY A 314 6.80 41.73 21.79
CA GLY A 314 7.34 42.07 23.09
C GLY A 314 8.37 41.08 23.62
N GLY A 315 8.84 41.35 24.84
CA GLY A 315 9.79 40.49 25.53
C GLY A 315 9.11 39.34 26.27
N SER A 316 9.89 38.34 26.63
CA SER A 316 9.51 37.23 27.49
C SER A 316 10.50 37.06 28.64
N PHE A 317 10.27 36.07 29.50
CA PHE A 317 11.26 35.68 30.50
C PHE A 317 12.61 35.31 29.88
N MET A 318 12.61 34.70 28.69
CA MET A 318 13.81 34.20 28.02
C MET A 318 14.54 35.26 27.18
N GLY A 319 13.97 36.45 27.02
CA GLY A 319 14.61 37.49 26.21
C GLY A 319 13.84 38.81 26.23
N GLY A 320 14.58 39.91 26.44
CA GLY A 320 14.02 41.26 26.34
C GLY A 320 13.77 41.66 24.90
N ASP A 321 12.73 42.46 24.66
CA ASP A 321 12.47 43.06 23.36
C ASP A 321 13.06 44.48 23.31
N PRO A 322 14.04 44.75 22.45
CA PRO A 322 14.56 46.11 22.23
C PRO A 322 13.54 47.01 21.50
N GLY A 323 12.47 46.42 20.95
CA GLY A 323 11.48 47.11 20.13
C GLY A 323 11.92 47.25 18.67
N PRO A 324 10.98 47.60 17.78
CA PRO A 324 11.27 47.69 16.36
C PRO A 324 12.21 48.87 16.11
N SER A 325 13.39 48.58 15.57
CA SER A 325 14.36 49.59 15.15
C SER A 325 15.04 49.15 13.85
N ARG A 326 15.43 50.14 13.04
CA ARG A 326 16.13 49.89 11.79
C ARG A 326 17.56 49.45 12.09
N ILE A 327 17.89 48.20 11.76
CA ILE A 327 19.22 47.62 11.95
C ILE A 327 19.87 47.29 10.60
N THR A 328 21.18 47.50 10.52
CA THR A 328 21.99 47.14 9.37
C THR A 328 22.81 45.91 9.70
N ILE A 329 22.59 44.80 8.98
CA ILE A 329 23.29 43.53 9.14
C ILE A 329 24.49 43.51 8.17
N PRO A 330 25.74 43.52 8.66
CA PRO A 330 26.91 43.44 7.80
C PRO A 330 26.98 42.11 7.01
N PRO A 331 27.78 42.05 5.93
CA PRO A 331 28.06 40.79 5.21
C PRO A 331 28.55 39.70 6.16
N GLY A 332 27.96 38.50 6.07
CA GLY A 332 28.33 37.33 6.89
C GLY A 332 28.00 37.47 8.38
N ARG A 333 27.13 38.40 8.76
CA ARG A 333 26.64 38.59 10.12
C ARG A 333 25.14 38.28 10.20
N SER A 334 24.65 38.14 11.42
CA SER A 334 23.27 37.82 11.71
C SER A 334 22.59 38.84 12.62
N ALA A 335 21.27 38.88 12.52
CA ALA A 335 20.39 39.44 13.53
C ALA A 335 19.59 38.31 14.21
N ARG A 336 19.19 38.50 15.46
CA ARG A 336 18.34 37.58 16.21
C ARG A 336 16.97 38.16 16.51
N ALA A 337 16.02 37.26 16.63
CA ALA A 337 14.74 37.47 17.30
C ALA A 337 14.44 36.23 18.15
N ILE A 338 13.61 36.36 19.18
CA ILE A 338 13.27 35.25 20.07
C ILE A 338 11.76 35.12 20.10
N ILE A 339 11.27 33.89 19.97
CA ILE A 339 9.91 33.50 20.31
C ILE A 339 9.96 32.92 21.72
N GLY A 340 9.30 33.55 22.69
CA GLY A 340 9.27 33.10 24.08
C GLY A 340 7.87 32.75 24.55
N TRP A 341 7.75 31.68 25.35
CA TRP A 341 6.48 31.27 25.95
C TRP A 341 6.68 30.53 27.27
N ASP A 342 5.59 30.35 28.01
CA ASP A 342 5.55 29.58 29.24
C ASP A 342 5.17 28.12 28.93
N ALA A 343 5.85 27.18 29.57
CA ALA A 343 5.57 25.76 29.39
C ALA A 343 4.11 25.44 29.78
N ALA A 344 3.37 24.82 28.87
CA ALA A 344 1.99 24.41 29.10
C ALA A 344 1.85 22.89 29.18
N SER A 345 0.77 22.42 29.83
CA SER A 345 0.42 21.00 29.78
C SER A 345 -0.13 20.66 28.41
N THR A 346 0.51 19.72 27.73
CA THR A 346 0.12 19.20 26.42
C THR A 346 -0.97 18.14 26.50
N HIS A 347 -1.43 17.75 27.70
CA HIS A 347 -2.29 16.58 27.86
C HIS A 347 -3.69 16.80 27.27
N GLY A 348 -4.06 16.00 26.27
CA GLY A 348 -5.39 15.99 25.69
C GLY A 348 -5.75 17.25 24.90
N VAL A 349 -4.76 18.03 24.45
CA VAL A 349 -4.95 19.25 23.65
C VAL A 349 -4.17 19.21 22.32
N LEU A 350 -4.53 20.11 21.40
CA LEU A 350 -3.74 20.39 20.20
C LEU A 350 -2.48 21.17 20.59
N VAL A 351 -1.36 20.85 19.93
CA VAL A 351 -0.05 21.41 20.22
C VAL A 351 0.68 21.78 18.94
N ALA A 352 1.53 22.80 19.00
CA ALA A 352 2.33 23.21 17.85
C ALA A 352 3.33 22.11 17.46
N ARG A 353 3.21 21.59 16.24
CA ARG A 353 4.15 20.61 15.64
C ARG A 353 4.96 21.18 14.50
N THR A 354 4.51 22.30 13.94
CA THR A 354 5.23 23.01 12.90
C THR A 354 5.21 24.49 13.21
N ILE A 355 6.36 25.14 13.13
CA ILE A 355 6.45 26.59 13.12
C ILE A 355 6.58 27.07 11.67
N TRP A 356 5.80 28.09 11.34
CA TRP A 356 5.84 28.80 10.08
C TRP A 356 6.38 30.19 10.33
N GLY A 357 7.40 30.60 9.58
CA GLY A 357 8.08 31.86 9.81
C GLY A 357 8.52 32.55 8.52
N ALA A 358 8.37 33.87 8.50
CA ALA A 358 8.92 34.78 7.50
C ALA A 358 9.71 35.89 8.18
N THR A 359 10.65 36.51 7.44
CA THR A 359 11.51 37.56 7.97
C THR A 359 10.72 38.82 8.34
N LEU A 360 9.69 39.17 7.56
CA LEU A 360 8.69 40.21 7.87
C LEU A 360 7.30 39.82 7.35
N PRO A 361 6.22 40.43 7.87
CA PRO A 361 4.88 40.30 7.30
C PRO A 361 4.84 40.72 5.82
N GLY A 362 4.11 39.99 4.99
CA GLY A 362 4.06 40.20 3.52
C GLY A 362 4.93 39.23 2.72
N GLU A 363 5.80 38.46 3.38
CA GLU A 363 6.65 37.46 2.74
C GLU A 363 6.07 36.04 2.82
N THR A 364 6.60 35.11 2.02
CA THR A 364 6.22 33.70 2.14
C THR A 364 6.93 33.09 3.34
N ARG A 365 6.17 32.45 4.23
CA ARG A 365 6.69 31.72 5.38
C ARG A 365 7.35 30.42 4.92
N GLY A 366 8.55 30.15 5.44
CA GLY A 366 9.11 28.81 5.50
C GLY A 366 8.55 28.04 6.69
N SER A 367 8.66 26.71 6.69
CA SER A 367 8.17 25.87 7.78
C SER A 367 9.27 24.96 8.33
N LYS A 368 9.29 24.75 9.65
CA LYS A 368 10.15 23.77 10.33
C LYS A 368 9.32 22.95 11.32
N PRO A 369 9.43 21.61 11.34
CA PRO A 369 8.90 20.80 12.44
C PRO A 369 9.50 21.25 13.78
N VAL A 370 8.67 21.30 14.82
CA VAL A 370 9.08 21.71 16.16
C VAL A 370 8.40 20.84 17.20
N ASP A 371 9.14 20.49 18.25
CA ASP A 371 8.58 19.89 19.46
C ASP A 371 8.42 21.00 20.52
N ALA A 372 7.28 21.70 20.47
CA ALA A 372 6.97 22.78 21.39
C ALA A 372 5.72 22.45 22.21
N ASP A 373 5.74 22.82 23.49
CA ASP A 373 4.59 22.77 24.40
C ASP A 373 3.69 24.01 24.28
N ILE A 374 3.58 24.57 23.05
CA ILE A 374 2.65 25.65 22.71
C ILE A 374 1.30 25.02 22.40
N VAL A 375 0.31 25.33 23.23
CA VAL A 375 -1.05 24.77 23.16
C VAL A 375 -2.02 25.73 22.50
N GLU A 376 -3.15 25.21 22.01
CA GLU A 376 -4.27 26.03 21.57
C GLU A 376 -4.73 27.01 22.66
N GLY A 377 -4.97 28.27 22.28
CA GLY A 377 -5.32 29.37 23.18
C GLY A 377 -4.13 29.94 23.96
N GLY A 378 -2.92 29.41 23.77
CA GLY A 378 -1.70 29.91 24.39
C GLY A 378 -1.27 31.28 23.82
N THR A 379 -0.33 31.91 24.53
CA THR A 379 0.29 33.17 24.12
C THR A 379 1.79 32.96 23.92
N VAL A 380 2.33 33.51 22.84
CA VAL A 380 3.77 33.58 22.59
C VAL A 380 4.18 35.04 22.41
N ALA A 381 5.31 35.43 22.99
CA ALA A 381 5.92 36.72 22.77
C ALA A 381 7.00 36.60 21.69
N VAL A 382 7.08 37.58 20.80
CA VAL A 382 8.07 37.66 19.72
C VAL A 382 8.80 38.98 19.83
N THR A 383 10.12 38.94 19.93
CA THR A 383 10.95 40.15 19.99
C THR A 383 11.18 40.72 18.60
N ALA A 384 11.53 42.01 18.52
CA ALA A 384 12.01 42.61 17.28
C ALA A 384 13.39 42.04 16.90
N TRP A 385 13.72 42.17 15.61
CA TRP A 385 15.07 41.88 15.13
C TRP A 385 16.10 42.80 15.78
N HIS A 386 17.20 42.23 16.27
CA HIS A 386 18.34 42.97 16.81
C HIS A 386 19.65 42.31 16.40
N LEU A 387 20.75 43.07 16.37
CA LEU A 387 22.06 42.52 16.04
C LEU A 387 22.55 41.60 17.17
N ASP A 388 23.16 40.48 16.80
CA ASP A 388 23.87 39.62 17.77
C ASP A 388 25.04 40.41 18.37
N ASP A 389 25.03 40.62 19.68
CA ASP A 389 26.11 41.30 20.39
C ASP A 389 27.30 40.34 20.53
N PRO A 390 28.48 40.61 19.94
CA PRO A 390 29.65 39.76 20.11
C PRO A 390 30.15 39.65 21.57
N ALA A 391 29.57 40.41 22.52
CA ALA A 391 29.89 40.35 23.93
C ALA A 391 28.96 39.46 24.78
N SER A 392 27.86 38.92 24.23
CA SER A 392 27.04 37.93 24.96
C SER A 392 27.67 36.53 24.84
N PRO A 393 27.91 35.82 25.95
CA PRO A 393 28.34 34.42 25.88
C PRO A 393 27.33 33.62 25.03
N GLU A 394 27.84 32.74 24.18
CA GLU A 394 27.04 31.62 23.66
C GLU A 394 26.60 30.79 24.88
N GLU A 395 25.32 30.85 25.23
CA GLU A 395 24.68 29.93 26.19
C GLU A 395 24.31 28.62 25.51
#